data_AF-A0A0G2Z6U7-F1
#
_entry.id   AF-A0A0G2Z6U7-F1
#
_cell.length_a   1.000
_cell.length_b   1.000
_cell.length_c   1.000
_cell.angle_alpha   90.00
_cell.angle_beta   90.00
_cell.angle_gamma   90.00
#
_symmetry.space_group_name_H-M   'P 1'
#
loop_
_entity.id
_entity.type
_entity.pdbx_description
1 polymer ?
#
loop_
_entity_poly.entity_id
_entity_poly.type
_entity_poly.pdbx_seq_one_letter_code
_entity_poly.pdbx_strand_id
1 'polypeptide(L)'
;MRRKFFLLLIVLATLFILVGCPGSRIDELIAKMRFLDYAFAEGEPEGPAAALYLGRVKATDVLQVYTPIKEPSSSDFSDEAIVITPTIGKPGYLFYLDLAPGAFYNHPGRIIVLDEDGEALVDEDVQGWPVLNGVTPQALVSPTKKAYYDAIFWNNSKIRRPEMHITEWIIFQRIVSGAVVVNGLTPTQNLYYEATQIHSLMYNAMVDFMSADTVKQVKYPDNTSSDLEDAVQYLVETKKVNRLTLYFIAHGGYDSMNIGGYSYNASSLKSLIESYPGVKFSIIIESCHAGSWIQAPNNITDPSNVVIAITTTSAALSAYADQDTAYGYSPDYNGPTDVYVEWTSDFLEQMAYYTSAAHWGEVTTLASAESIPSESALYDLCFQRIKGSSPPGTSYTFTERTGIQAPQIYRSY
;
A
#
# COMPACT_ATOMS: atom_id res chain seq x y z
N MET A 1 25.21 -51.55 30.84
CA MET A 1 24.12 -50.65 31.26
C MET A 1 24.58 -49.46 32.12
N ARG A 2 25.40 -49.66 33.16
CA ARG A 2 25.80 -48.58 34.10
C ARG A 2 26.51 -47.36 33.48
N ARG A 3 27.41 -47.53 32.50
CA ARG A 3 28.12 -46.40 31.84
C ARG A 3 27.20 -45.52 30.96
N LYS A 4 26.18 -46.10 30.31
CA LYS A 4 25.23 -45.35 29.48
C LYS A 4 24.25 -44.53 30.34
N PHE A 5 23.88 -45.06 31.50
CA PHE A 5 23.02 -44.36 32.46
C PHE A 5 23.75 -43.18 33.13
N PHE A 6 25.04 -43.33 33.42
CA PHE A 6 25.86 -42.27 33.99
C PHE A 6 26.13 -41.14 32.98
N LEU A 7 26.34 -41.46 31.70
CA LEU A 7 26.44 -40.45 30.64
C LEU A 7 25.12 -39.69 30.43
N LEU A 8 23.98 -40.38 30.50
CA LEU A 8 22.65 -39.77 30.37
C LEU A 8 22.38 -38.76 31.51
N LEU A 9 22.77 -39.11 32.75
CA LEU A 9 22.66 -38.24 33.92
C LEU A 9 23.57 -37.01 33.83
N ILE A 10 24.80 -37.17 33.32
CA ILE A 10 25.71 -36.04 33.12
C ILE A 10 25.20 -35.13 32.00
N VAL A 11 24.63 -35.67 30.92
CA VAL A 11 24.03 -34.89 29.82
C VAL A 11 22.78 -34.13 30.30
N LEU A 12 21.92 -34.74 31.12
CA LEU A 12 20.77 -34.05 31.74
C LEU A 12 21.23 -32.95 32.71
N ALA A 13 22.24 -33.22 33.53
CA ALA A 13 22.78 -32.25 34.47
C ALA A 13 23.45 -31.06 33.76
N THR A 14 24.15 -31.31 32.63
CA THR A 14 24.71 -30.22 31.81
C THR A 14 23.63 -29.43 31.07
N LEU A 15 22.54 -30.08 30.61
CA LEU A 15 21.36 -29.39 30.06
C LEU A 15 20.64 -28.53 31.11
N PHE A 16 20.59 -28.95 32.38
CA PHE A 16 20.03 -28.17 33.49
C PHE A 16 20.90 -26.97 33.91
N ILE A 17 22.22 -27.06 33.72
CA ILE A 17 23.16 -25.97 34.04
C ILE A 17 23.22 -24.93 32.91
N LEU A 18 22.95 -25.32 31.66
CA LEU A 18 23.00 -24.44 30.48
C LEU A 18 21.73 -23.60 30.25
N VAL A 19 20.63 -23.87 30.98
CA VAL A 19 19.39 -23.08 30.95
C VAL A 19 19.29 -22.29 32.26
N GLY A 20 19.59 -20.99 32.21
CA GLY A 20 19.76 -20.11 33.38
C GLY A 20 18.69 -20.21 34.46
N CYS A 21 19.12 -19.97 35.72
CA CYS A 21 18.34 -19.99 36.98
C CYS A 21 17.08 -20.90 36.98
N PRO A 22 17.25 -22.23 37.18
CA PRO A 22 16.15 -23.19 37.18
C PRO A 22 15.09 -22.97 38.27
N GLY A 23 15.48 -22.36 39.41
CA GLY A 23 14.61 -22.21 40.57
C GLY A 23 13.38 -21.34 40.30
N SER A 24 13.56 -20.14 39.74
CA SER A 24 12.44 -19.18 39.62
C SER A 24 11.34 -19.60 38.65
N ARG A 25 11.66 -20.39 37.62
CA ARG A 25 10.66 -20.89 36.65
C ARG A 25 9.91 -22.13 37.14
N ILE A 26 10.55 -22.98 37.94
CA ILE A 26 9.92 -24.17 38.53
C ILE A 26 8.98 -23.74 39.67
N ASP A 27 9.43 -22.81 40.52
CA ASP A 27 8.62 -22.28 41.63
C ASP A 27 7.33 -21.63 41.12
N GLU A 28 7.41 -20.84 40.04
CA GLU A 28 6.25 -20.23 39.40
C GLU A 28 5.26 -21.27 38.86
N LEU A 29 5.77 -22.35 38.24
CA LEU A 29 4.93 -23.42 37.71
C LEU A 29 4.18 -24.15 38.83
N ILE A 30 4.87 -24.46 39.94
CA ILE A 30 4.28 -25.09 41.12
C ILE A 30 3.22 -24.17 41.74
N ALA A 31 3.52 -22.88 41.88
CA ALA A 31 2.57 -21.90 42.43
C ALA A 31 1.31 -21.79 41.56
N LYS A 32 1.45 -21.78 40.23
CA LYS A 32 0.32 -21.80 39.28
C LYS A 32 -0.54 -23.05 39.43
N MET A 33 0.05 -24.23 39.60
CA MET A 33 -0.70 -25.47 39.83
C MET A 33 -1.48 -25.42 41.15
N ARG A 34 -0.83 -24.98 42.24
CA ARG A 34 -1.49 -24.82 43.55
C ARG A 34 -2.63 -23.83 43.51
N PHE A 35 -2.48 -22.74 42.76
CA PHE A 35 -3.58 -21.80 42.53
C PHE A 35 -4.78 -22.48 41.88
N LEU A 36 -4.59 -23.31 40.84
CA LEU A 36 -5.71 -23.99 40.17
C LEU A 36 -6.40 -24.96 41.12
N ASP A 37 -5.63 -25.75 41.87
CA ASP A 37 -6.15 -26.69 42.86
C ASP A 37 -6.95 -25.97 43.96
N TYR A 38 -6.46 -24.83 44.43
CA TYR A 38 -7.10 -24.02 45.47
C TYR A 38 -8.34 -23.29 44.94
N ALA A 39 -8.19 -22.47 43.90
CA ALA A 39 -9.23 -21.57 43.39
C ALA A 39 -10.42 -22.33 42.78
N PHE A 40 -10.19 -23.54 42.27
CA PHE A 40 -11.20 -24.37 41.62
C PHE A 40 -11.57 -25.64 42.41
N ALA A 41 -11.22 -25.70 43.69
CA ALA A 41 -11.61 -26.81 44.57
C ALA A 41 -13.13 -27.06 44.58
N GLU A 42 -13.92 -25.99 44.42
CA GLU A 42 -15.39 -26.02 44.38
C GLU A 42 -15.97 -26.04 42.96
N GLY A 43 -15.11 -26.09 41.94
CA GLY A 43 -15.47 -26.03 40.53
C GLY A 43 -14.88 -24.82 39.81
N GLU A 44 -14.78 -24.92 38.49
CA GLU A 44 -14.36 -23.81 37.63
C GLU A 44 -15.52 -22.82 37.42
N PRO A 45 -15.24 -21.51 37.21
CA PRO A 45 -16.28 -20.54 36.86
C PRO A 45 -17.08 -20.96 35.61
N GLU A 46 -18.41 -20.84 35.68
CA GLU A 46 -19.30 -21.17 34.56
C GLU A 46 -19.21 -20.14 33.40
N GLY A 47 -18.94 -18.87 33.72
CA GLY A 47 -18.78 -17.77 32.77
C GLY A 47 -17.32 -17.53 32.33
N PRO A 48 -17.07 -16.64 31.36
CA PRO A 48 -15.72 -16.33 30.91
C PRO A 48 -14.78 -15.88 32.03
N ALA A 49 -13.68 -16.61 32.23
CA ALA A 49 -12.71 -16.31 33.26
C ALA A 49 -11.26 -16.54 32.81
N ALA A 50 -10.33 -15.78 33.40
CA ALA A 50 -8.89 -15.94 33.20
C ALA A 50 -8.13 -15.81 34.52
N ALA A 51 -7.20 -16.72 34.77
CA ALA A 51 -6.28 -16.64 35.91
C ALA A 51 -4.94 -16.07 35.46
N LEU A 52 -4.53 -14.98 36.11
CA LEU A 52 -3.31 -14.24 35.83
C LEU A 52 -2.33 -14.38 36.99
N TYR A 53 -1.07 -14.70 36.67
CA TYR A 53 0.04 -14.61 37.61
C TYR A 53 0.67 -13.23 37.55
N LEU A 54 0.65 -12.50 38.67
CA LEU A 54 1.05 -11.10 38.73
C LEU A 54 2.44 -10.88 39.33
N GLY A 55 3.05 -11.93 39.87
CA GLY A 55 4.43 -11.92 40.37
C GLY A 55 4.56 -12.41 41.81
N ARG A 56 5.81 -12.39 42.31
CA ARG A 56 6.12 -12.68 43.72
C ARG A 56 5.81 -11.46 44.58
N VAL A 57 5.39 -11.73 45.81
CA VAL A 57 5.14 -10.72 46.84
C VAL A 57 6.01 -10.97 48.07
N LYS A 58 6.31 -9.90 48.79
CA LYS A 58 7.06 -9.91 50.06
C LYS A 58 6.11 -9.70 51.22
N ALA A 59 6.52 -10.13 52.41
CA ALA A 59 5.77 -9.91 53.65
C ALA A 59 5.41 -8.43 53.91
N THR A 60 6.27 -7.50 53.45
CA THR A 60 6.10 -6.06 53.62
C THR A 60 5.32 -5.38 52.50
N ASP A 61 4.99 -6.11 51.42
CA ASP A 61 4.21 -5.51 50.33
C ASP A 61 2.78 -5.22 50.80
N VAL A 62 2.25 -4.10 50.32
CA VAL A 62 0.88 -3.67 50.58
C VAL A 62 0.06 -3.95 49.34
N LEU A 63 -0.96 -4.80 49.49
CA LEU A 63 -1.94 -5.07 48.46
C LEU A 63 -3.12 -4.11 48.65
N GLN A 64 -3.67 -3.62 47.55
CA GLN A 64 -4.82 -2.72 47.51
C GLN A 64 -5.72 -3.13 46.35
N VAL A 65 -6.97 -2.64 46.35
CA VAL A 65 -7.87 -2.80 45.21
C VAL A 65 -8.19 -1.44 44.64
N TYR A 66 -8.07 -1.32 43.33
CA TYR A 66 -8.47 -0.10 42.64
C TYR A 66 -9.78 -0.33 41.88
N THR A 67 -10.73 0.56 42.14
CA THR A 67 -12.06 0.60 41.52
C THR A 67 -12.29 2.02 40.99
N PRO A 68 -12.28 2.26 39.67
CA PRO A 68 -12.32 3.60 39.08
C PRO A 68 -13.69 4.28 39.19
N ILE A 69 -14.76 3.50 39.37
CA ILE A 69 -16.12 4.02 39.58
C ILE A 69 -16.72 3.18 40.71
N LYS A 70 -16.96 3.78 41.88
CA LYS A 70 -17.80 3.13 42.91
C LYS A 70 -19.22 3.03 42.37
N GLU A 71 -19.80 1.83 42.37
CA GLU A 71 -21.26 1.69 42.24
C GLU A 71 -21.93 2.53 43.34
N PRO A 72 -22.99 3.30 43.04
CA PRO A 72 -23.62 4.14 44.03
C PRO A 72 -24.30 3.28 45.10
N SER A 73 -23.59 2.98 46.18
CA SER A 73 -24.22 2.64 47.45
C SER A 73 -24.70 3.94 48.09
N SER A 74 -25.94 3.95 48.58
CA SER A 74 -26.58 5.10 49.19
C SER A 74 -25.65 5.81 50.20
N SER A 75 -25.42 7.11 49.94
CA SER A 75 -24.74 8.11 50.78
C SER A 75 -23.30 7.77 51.21
N ASP A 76 -22.32 8.13 50.39
CA ASP A 76 -21.22 9.05 50.75
C ASP A 76 -20.13 9.04 49.66
N PHE A 77 -19.85 10.20 49.07
CA PHE A 77 -18.78 10.37 48.10
C PHE A 77 -17.44 10.56 48.82
N SER A 78 -16.63 9.51 48.87
CA SER A 78 -15.17 9.62 48.99
C SER A 78 -14.50 8.91 47.82
N ASP A 79 -13.66 9.64 47.08
CA ASP A 79 -12.80 9.17 45.97
C ASP A 79 -11.62 8.34 46.47
N GLU A 80 -11.86 7.43 47.41
CA GLU A 80 -10.82 6.56 47.96
C GLU A 80 -10.97 5.16 47.37
N ALA A 81 -9.92 4.70 46.69
CA ALA A 81 -9.68 3.29 46.41
C ALA A 81 -9.93 2.49 47.70
N ILE A 82 -10.74 1.44 47.63
CA ILE A 82 -11.00 0.61 48.81
C ILE A 82 -9.71 -0.14 49.12
N VAL A 83 -9.06 0.26 50.21
CA VAL A 83 -7.85 -0.43 50.66
C VAL A 83 -8.28 -1.74 51.31
N ILE A 84 -8.12 -2.86 50.61
CA ILE A 84 -7.98 -4.15 51.28
C ILE A 84 -6.61 -4.14 51.97
N THR A 85 -6.48 -3.58 53.18
CA THR A 85 -5.21 -3.63 53.94
C THR A 85 -5.25 -4.84 54.85
N PRO A 86 -4.32 -5.79 54.65
CA PRO A 86 -3.08 -5.73 55.42
C PRO A 86 -1.82 -5.89 54.56
N THR A 87 -0.66 -5.63 55.16
CA THR A 87 0.60 -6.19 54.68
C THR A 87 0.45 -7.70 54.48
N ILE A 88 0.97 -8.22 53.37
CA ILE A 88 0.79 -9.63 52.99
C ILE A 88 1.32 -10.61 54.06
N GLY A 89 2.26 -10.16 54.90
CA GLY A 89 2.65 -10.84 56.14
C GLY A 89 3.63 -12.00 55.94
N LYS A 90 3.65 -12.61 54.75
CA LYS A 90 4.65 -13.61 54.33
C LYS A 90 5.01 -13.44 52.85
N PRO A 91 6.19 -13.91 52.40
CA PRO A 91 6.49 -14.03 50.98
C PRO A 91 5.55 -15.03 50.29
N GLY A 92 5.25 -14.79 49.01
CA GLY A 92 4.32 -15.62 48.26
C GLY A 92 4.15 -15.21 46.80
N TYR A 93 3.01 -15.55 46.23
CA TYR A 93 2.66 -15.34 44.82
C TYR A 93 1.28 -14.68 44.71
N LEU A 94 1.20 -13.59 43.95
CA LEU A 94 -0.04 -12.86 43.71
C LEU A 94 -0.70 -13.33 42.41
N PHE A 95 -1.98 -13.63 42.51
CA PHE A 95 -2.84 -14.04 41.42
C PHE A 95 -4.09 -13.18 41.34
N TYR A 96 -4.64 -13.08 40.13
CA TYR A 96 -5.93 -12.47 39.89
C TYR A 96 -6.77 -13.38 38.99
N LEU A 97 -7.91 -13.83 39.50
CA LEU A 97 -8.94 -14.50 38.74
C LEU A 97 -9.90 -13.44 38.21
N ASP A 98 -9.71 -13.07 36.96
CA ASP A 98 -10.55 -12.14 36.23
C ASP A 98 -11.83 -12.87 35.77
N LEU A 99 -12.99 -12.47 36.29
CA LEU A 99 -14.30 -13.08 35.97
C LEU A 99 -15.01 -12.37 34.81
N ALA A 100 -14.37 -11.37 34.19
CA ALA A 100 -14.84 -10.71 32.98
C ALA A 100 -13.66 -10.26 32.11
N PRO A 101 -12.81 -11.19 31.64
CA PRO A 101 -11.52 -10.86 31.09
C PRO A 101 -11.61 -10.04 29.80
N GLY A 102 -10.87 -8.93 29.79
CA GLY A 102 -10.86 -7.95 28.69
C GLY A 102 -11.97 -6.90 28.77
N ALA A 103 -12.84 -6.94 29.78
CA ALA A 103 -13.79 -5.86 30.04
C ALA A 103 -13.06 -4.56 30.42
N PHE A 104 -13.72 -3.42 30.19
CA PHE A 104 -13.24 -2.18 30.79
C PHE A 104 -13.31 -2.28 32.31
N TYR A 105 -12.27 -1.74 32.91
CA TYR A 105 -11.96 -1.75 34.33
C TYR A 105 -13.10 -1.21 35.22
N ASN A 106 -14.02 -2.10 35.63
CA ASN A 106 -14.97 -2.05 36.74
C ASN A 106 -15.84 -3.32 36.66
N HIS A 107 -15.25 -4.48 36.94
CA HIS A 107 -15.87 -5.78 36.70
C HIS A 107 -15.49 -6.79 37.80
N PRO A 108 -16.26 -7.88 37.97
CA PRO A 108 -15.97 -8.88 38.98
C PRO A 108 -14.62 -9.54 38.73
N GLY A 109 -13.92 -9.80 39.82
CA GLY A 109 -12.71 -10.61 39.87
C GLY A 109 -12.46 -11.11 41.28
N ARG A 110 -11.42 -11.92 41.46
CA ARG A 110 -11.02 -12.46 42.76
C ARG A 110 -9.51 -12.39 42.89
N ILE A 111 -9.02 -11.78 43.96
CA ILE A 111 -7.58 -11.60 44.21
C ILE A 111 -7.14 -12.67 45.21
N ILE A 112 -6.14 -13.46 44.84
CA ILE A 112 -5.63 -14.55 45.66
C ILE A 112 -4.13 -14.37 45.84
N VAL A 113 -3.66 -14.43 47.08
CA VAL A 113 -2.23 -14.54 47.40
C VAL A 113 -2.01 -15.87 48.11
N LEU A 114 -1.13 -16.69 47.55
CA LEU A 114 -0.69 -17.93 48.20
C LEU A 114 0.73 -17.76 48.73
N ASP A 115 1.03 -18.31 49.90
CA ASP A 115 2.41 -18.38 50.37
C ASP A 115 3.25 -19.41 49.58
N GLU A 116 4.52 -19.55 49.93
CA GLU A 116 5.43 -20.47 49.24
C GLU A 116 5.07 -21.95 49.44
N ASP A 117 4.18 -22.29 50.38
CA ASP A 117 3.68 -23.64 50.64
C ASP A 117 2.31 -23.90 49.99
N GLY A 118 1.60 -22.85 49.56
CA GLY A 118 0.31 -22.92 48.89
C GLY A 118 -0.89 -22.54 49.76
N GLU A 119 -0.65 -22.06 50.98
CA GLU A 119 -1.71 -21.59 51.88
C GLU A 119 -2.16 -20.18 51.48
N ALA A 120 -3.46 -19.92 51.53
CA ALA A 120 -4.01 -18.61 51.17
C ALA A 120 -3.70 -17.57 52.26
N LEU A 121 -2.99 -16.51 51.87
CA LEU A 121 -2.74 -15.31 52.67
C LEU A 121 -3.82 -14.24 52.44
N VAL A 122 -4.34 -14.17 51.21
CA VAL A 122 -5.41 -13.26 50.79
C VAL A 122 -6.30 -14.01 49.81
N ASP A 123 -7.61 -13.85 49.95
CA ASP A 123 -8.60 -14.43 49.06
C ASP A 123 -9.89 -13.59 49.12
N GLU A 124 -10.05 -12.68 48.16
CA GLU A 124 -11.09 -11.64 48.21
C GLU A 124 -11.78 -11.48 46.84
N ASP A 125 -13.10 -11.49 46.84
CA ASP A 125 -13.91 -11.09 45.69
C ASP A 125 -13.95 -9.56 45.57
N VAL A 126 -13.76 -9.05 44.35
CA VAL A 126 -13.57 -7.62 44.09
C VAL A 126 -14.34 -7.13 42.87
N GLN A 127 -14.63 -5.83 42.83
CA GLN A 127 -15.06 -5.09 41.65
C GLN A 127 -13.93 -4.13 41.26
N GLY A 128 -12.98 -4.61 40.45
CA GLY A 128 -11.73 -3.88 40.20
C GLY A 128 -10.52 -4.80 40.13
N TRP A 129 -9.32 -4.24 40.25
CA TRP A 129 -8.07 -5.00 40.08
C TRP A 129 -7.07 -4.74 41.22
N PRO A 130 -6.11 -5.68 41.44
CA PRO A 130 -5.09 -5.50 42.46
C PRO A 130 -4.11 -4.38 42.11
N VAL A 131 -3.71 -3.64 43.13
CA VAL A 131 -2.62 -2.66 43.11
C VAL A 131 -1.63 -3.06 44.20
N LEU A 132 -0.36 -3.23 43.82
CA LEU A 132 0.71 -3.66 44.73
C LEU A 132 1.62 -2.47 45.00
N ASN A 133 1.78 -2.09 46.27
CA ASN A 133 2.57 -0.92 46.69
C ASN A 133 2.20 0.37 45.95
N GLY A 134 0.91 0.59 45.69
CA GLY A 134 0.41 1.76 44.94
C GLY A 134 0.61 1.68 43.42
N VAL A 135 1.13 0.56 42.89
CA VAL A 135 1.38 0.38 41.45
C VAL A 135 0.51 -0.75 40.89
N THR A 136 -0.16 -0.49 39.77
CA THR A 136 -0.88 -1.54 39.03
C THR A 136 0.14 -2.54 38.46
N PRO A 137 0.01 -3.85 38.73
CA PRO A 137 0.89 -4.87 38.17
C PRO A 137 1.00 -4.76 36.64
N GLN A 138 2.20 -4.92 36.08
CA GLN A 138 2.46 -4.65 34.65
C GLN A 138 1.54 -5.43 33.70
N ALA A 139 1.15 -6.64 34.07
CA ALA A 139 0.21 -7.46 33.30
C ALA A 139 -1.18 -6.81 33.16
N LEU A 140 -1.59 -6.02 34.16
CA LEU A 140 -2.91 -5.38 34.24
C LEU A 140 -2.91 -3.92 33.77
N VAL A 141 -1.78 -3.37 33.32
CA VAL A 141 -1.74 -2.01 32.77
C VAL A 141 -2.54 -1.90 31.47
N SER A 142 -2.59 -2.98 30.67
CA SER A 142 -3.34 -2.99 29.42
C SER A 142 -3.64 -4.42 28.95
N PRO A 143 -4.93 -4.78 28.76
CA PRO A 143 -5.33 -6.13 28.32
C PRO A 143 -5.02 -6.38 26.83
N THR A 144 -4.46 -5.40 26.11
CA THR A 144 -4.04 -5.53 24.71
C THR A 144 -2.54 -5.80 24.55
N LYS A 145 -1.75 -5.70 25.64
CA LYS A 145 -0.30 -5.87 25.60
C LYS A 145 0.09 -7.33 25.84
N LYS A 146 1.23 -7.74 25.29
CA LYS A 146 1.80 -9.10 25.47
C LYS A 146 1.89 -9.51 26.94
N ALA A 147 2.22 -8.58 27.83
CA ALA A 147 2.33 -8.82 29.27
C ALA A 147 1.04 -9.37 29.92
N TYR A 148 -0.15 -8.98 29.45
CA TYR A 148 -1.42 -9.52 29.94
C TYR A 148 -1.56 -11.00 29.55
N TYR A 149 -1.34 -11.32 28.27
CA TYR A 149 -1.44 -12.69 27.76
C TYR A 149 -0.35 -13.62 28.30
N ASP A 150 0.85 -13.11 28.54
CA ASP A 150 1.94 -13.88 29.15
C ASP A 150 1.65 -14.22 30.62
N ALA A 151 0.87 -13.38 31.30
CA ALA A 151 0.45 -13.60 32.68
C ALA A 151 -0.70 -14.61 32.79
N ILE A 152 -1.55 -14.74 31.76
CA ILE A 152 -2.62 -15.73 31.72
C ILE A 152 -2.02 -17.13 31.63
N PHE A 153 -2.25 -17.95 32.65
CA PHE A 153 -1.83 -19.35 32.67
C PHE A 153 -2.99 -20.34 32.67
N TRP A 154 -4.21 -19.86 32.89
CA TRP A 154 -5.45 -20.62 32.72
C TRP A 154 -6.56 -19.68 32.26
N ASN A 155 -7.43 -20.16 31.38
CA ASN A 155 -8.69 -19.51 31.02
C ASN A 155 -9.64 -20.54 30.39
N ASN A 156 -10.92 -20.49 30.74
CA ASN A 156 -11.94 -21.37 30.17
C ASN A 156 -12.43 -20.90 28.78
N SER A 157 -12.16 -19.64 28.44
CA SER A 157 -12.67 -18.99 27.22
C SER A 157 -11.71 -19.03 26.04
N LYS A 158 -10.58 -19.74 26.17
CA LYS A 158 -9.50 -19.80 25.17
C LYS A 158 -9.11 -18.42 24.63
N ILE A 159 -8.96 -17.46 25.55
CA ILE A 159 -8.63 -16.07 25.25
C ILE A 159 -7.30 -16.04 24.53
N ARG A 160 -7.31 -15.51 23.31
CA ARG A 160 -6.11 -15.29 22.50
C ARG A 160 -5.88 -13.80 22.39
N ARG A 161 -4.60 -13.42 22.26
CA ARG A 161 -4.25 -12.06 21.89
C ARG A 161 -4.97 -11.71 20.58
N PRO A 162 -5.83 -10.67 20.57
CA PRO A 162 -6.38 -10.18 19.32
C PRO A 162 -5.21 -9.57 18.55
N GLU A 163 -4.72 -10.32 17.57
CA GLU A 163 -3.82 -9.81 16.56
C GLU A 163 -4.72 -9.23 15.47
N MET A 164 -4.79 -7.90 15.43
CA MET A 164 -5.38 -7.22 14.29
C MET A 164 -4.37 -7.30 13.15
N HIS A 165 -4.47 -8.36 12.35
CA HIS A 165 -3.95 -8.31 11.01
C HIS A 165 -4.88 -7.41 10.23
N ILE A 166 -4.45 -6.17 9.98
CA ILE A 166 -5.00 -5.42 8.86
C ILE A 166 -4.59 -6.24 7.63
N THR A 167 -5.50 -7.10 7.18
CA THR A 167 -5.46 -7.57 5.78
C THR A 167 -5.39 -6.30 4.97
N GLU A 168 -4.45 -6.20 4.03
CA GLU A 168 -4.39 -5.10 3.08
C GLU A 168 -5.82 -4.73 2.71
N TRP A 169 -6.16 -3.47 2.95
CA TRP A 169 -7.51 -2.99 2.74
C TRP A 169 -7.94 -3.50 1.37
N ILE A 170 -9.16 -4.05 1.28
CA ILE A 170 -9.83 -4.06 -0.01
C ILE A 170 -9.93 -2.58 -0.36
N ILE A 171 -8.93 -2.10 -1.09
CA ILE A 171 -8.96 -0.82 -1.75
C ILE A 171 -10.20 -0.99 -2.62
N PHE A 172 -11.29 -0.30 -2.32
CA PHE A 172 -11.99 0.31 -3.44
C PHE A 172 -10.89 1.12 -4.10
N GLN A 173 -10.18 0.54 -5.09
CA GLN A 173 -9.21 1.27 -5.88
C GLN A 173 -10.01 2.43 -6.41
N ARG A 174 -9.92 3.56 -5.70
CA ARG A 174 -10.42 4.81 -6.21
C ARG A 174 -9.64 4.93 -7.49
N ILE A 175 -10.35 4.81 -8.60
CA ILE A 175 -9.73 4.95 -9.90
C ILE A 175 -9.23 6.38 -9.92
N VAL A 176 -7.91 6.54 -9.94
CA VAL A 176 -7.25 7.84 -10.01
C VAL A 176 -6.38 7.78 -11.24
N SER A 177 -6.81 8.52 -12.25
CA SER A 177 -6.09 8.69 -13.50
C SER A 177 -5.13 9.86 -13.38
N GLY A 178 -3.98 9.76 -14.04
CA GLY A 178 -3.00 10.83 -14.11
C GLY A 178 -2.14 10.70 -15.36
N ALA A 179 -1.31 11.71 -15.61
CA ALA A 179 -0.44 11.73 -16.77
C ALA A 179 0.93 12.37 -16.47
N VAL A 180 1.97 11.86 -17.12
CA VAL A 180 3.26 12.54 -17.26
C VAL A 180 3.45 12.90 -18.72
N VAL A 181 3.62 14.19 -18.99
CA VAL A 181 3.81 14.73 -20.33
C VAL A 181 5.26 15.22 -20.43
N VAL A 182 6.04 14.59 -21.30
CA VAL A 182 7.50 14.75 -21.38
C VAL A 182 7.90 15.46 -22.67
N ASN A 183 8.63 16.56 -22.56
CA ASN A 183 9.38 17.15 -23.66
C ASN A 183 10.87 16.84 -23.46
N GLY A 184 11.39 15.97 -24.32
CA GLY A 184 12.77 15.50 -24.24
C GLY A 184 13.80 16.49 -24.78
N LEU A 185 13.40 17.49 -25.57
CA LEU A 185 14.35 18.38 -26.27
C LEU A 185 14.99 19.41 -25.31
N THR A 186 16.17 19.86 -25.70
CA THR A 186 16.89 21.00 -25.12
C THR A 186 16.81 22.21 -26.07
N PRO A 187 16.94 23.46 -25.55
CA PRO A 187 16.73 24.68 -26.36
C PRO A 187 17.62 24.84 -27.60
N THR A 188 18.73 24.09 -27.71
CA THR A 188 19.65 24.15 -28.84
C THR A 188 19.33 23.17 -29.96
N GLN A 189 18.36 22.26 -29.74
CA GLN A 189 17.98 21.25 -30.72
C GLN A 189 16.96 21.79 -31.73
N ASN A 190 17.06 21.33 -32.97
CA ASN A 190 16.08 21.65 -34.00
C ASN A 190 14.68 21.19 -33.57
N LEU A 191 13.64 21.91 -33.95
CA LEU A 191 12.23 21.66 -33.58
C LEU A 191 11.92 21.79 -32.06
N TYR A 192 12.80 22.43 -31.28
CA TYR A 192 12.52 22.69 -29.86
C TYR A 192 11.27 23.54 -29.64
N TYR A 193 11.02 24.53 -30.51
CA TYR A 193 9.86 25.40 -30.39
C TYR A 193 8.56 24.60 -30.56
N GLU A 194 8.45 23.85 -31.66
CA GLU A 194 7.32 23.00 -32.00
C GLU A 194 7.06 21.96 -30.91
N ALA A 195 8.11 21.26 -30.47
CA ALA A 195 8.02 20.29 -29.38
C ALA A 195 7.52 20.92 -28.07
N THR A 196 7.95 22.14 -27.76
CA THR A 196 7.51 22.88 -26.56
C THR A 196 6.04 23.29 -26.64
N GLN A 197 5.60 23.75 -27.81
CA GLN A 197 4.20 24.16 -28.00
C GLN A 197 3.26 22.95 -27.93
N ILE A 198 3.57 21.87 -28.67
CA ILE A 198 2.72 20.67 -28.64
C ILE A 198 2.72 19.98 -27.27
N HIS A 199 3.85 20.00 -26.57
CA HIS A 199 3.93 19.53 -25.18
C HIS A 199 2.97 20.31 -24.26
N SER A 200 2.89 21.62 -24.43
CA SER A 200 1.99 22.47 -23.65
C SER A 200 0.52 22.19 -23.98
N LEU A 201 0.18 21.98 -25.26
CA LEU A 201 -1.17 21.60 -25.68
C LEU A 201 -1.58 20.24 -25.12
N MET A 202 -0.71 19.23 -25.22
CA MET A 202 -0.94 17.90 -24.64
C MET A 202 -1.11 17.97 -23.13
N TYR A 203 -0.26 18.74 -22.43
CA TYR A 203 -0.43 18.93 -20.99
C TYR A 203 -1.77 19.55 -20.64
N ASN A 204 -2.19 20.61 -21.33
CA ASN A 204 -3.46 21.27 -21.05
C ASN A 204 -4.64 20.30 -21.30
N ALA A 205 -4.62 19.54 -22.39
CA ALA A 205 -5.63 18.53 -22.66
C ALA A 205 -5.70 17.45 -21.56
N MET A 206 -4.54 16.99 -21.07
CA MET A 206 -4.49 16.03 -19.97
C MET A 206 -4.98 16.64 -18.64
N VAL A 207 -4.69 17.92 -18.38
CA VAL A 207 -5.21 18.65 -17.20
C VAL A 207 -6.71 18.79 -17.26
N ASP A 208 -7.26 19.18 -18.40
CA ASP A 208 -8.70 19.31 -18.61
C ASP A 208 -9.41 17.96 -18.43
N PHE A 209 -8.76 16.87 -18.84
CA PHE A 209 -9.32 15.52 -18.75
C PHE A 209 -9.18 14.86 -17.37
N MET A 210 -8.04 15.04 -16.68
CA MET A 210 -7.70 14.28 -15.45
C MET A 210 -7.55 15.15 -14.19
N SER A 211 -7.52 16.47 -14.31
CA SER A 211 -7.17 17.50 -13.30
C SER A 211 -5.68 17.78 -13.10
N ALA A 212 -5.37 19.05 -12.83
CA ALA A 212 -4.01 19.56 -12.63
C ALA A 212 -3.25 18.87 -11.48
N ASP A 213 -3.95 18.34 -10.49
CA ASP A 213 -3.33 17.67 -9.33
C ASP A 213 -2.69 16.31 -9.67
N THR A 214 -3.06 15.74 -10.82
CA THR A 214 -2.66 14.38 -11.24
C THR A 214 -1.89 14.37 -12.55
N VAL A 215 -1.52 15.55 -13.07
CA VAL A 215 -0.75 15.69 -14.31
C VAL A 215 0.58 16.39 -14.01
N LYS A 216 1.67 15.82 -14.54
CA LYS A 216 3.02 16.37 -14.41
C LYS A 216 3.62 16.69 -15.77
N GLN A 217 4.35 17.81 -15.81
CA GLN A 217 5.21 18.15 -16.92
C GLN A 217 6.64 17.78 -16.57
N VAL A 218 7.34 17.17 -17.52
CA VAL A 218 8.79 16.97 -17.50
C VAL A 218 9.33 17.72 -18.73
N LYS A 219 10.07 18.80 -18.51
CA LYS A 219 10.53 19.71 -19.58
C LYS A 219 11.78 20.45 -19.13
N TYR A 220 12.59 20.93 -20.07
CA TYR A 220 13.82 21.66 -19.77
C TYR A 220 13.59 22.81 -18.75
N PRO A 221 14.49 23.00 -17.76
CA PRO A 221 15.74 22.26 -17.53
C PRO A 221 15.58 20.93 -16.79
N ASP A 222 14.39 20.61 -16.31
CA ASP A 222 14.07 19.45 -15.47
C ASP A 222 13.44 18.34 -16.33
N ASN A 223 14.22 17.85 -17.29
CA ASN A 223 13.80 16.80 -18.22
C ASN A 223 14.85 15.71 -18.40
N THR A 224 15.38 15.19 -17.31
CA THR A 224 16.23 14.00 -17.30
C THR A 224 15.39 12.73 -17.05
N SER A 225 16.03 11.55 -17.15
CA SER A 225 15.41 10.28 -16.73
C SER A 225 14.95 10.34 -15.26
N SER A 226 15.72 10.98 -14.39
CA SER A 226 15.38 11.12 -12.98
C SER A 226 14.10 11.94 -12.81
N ASP A 227 13.94 13.04 -13.57
CA ASP A 227 12.76 13.89 -13.47
C ASP A 227 11.49 13.16 -13.93
N LEU A 228 11.61 12.30 -14.96
CA LEU A 228 10.54 11.39 -15.36
C LEU A 228 10.19 10.39 -14.26
N GLU A 229 11.20 9.71 -13.71
CA GLU A 229 11.02 8.71 -12.64
C GLU A 229 10.41 9.33 -11.39
N ASP A 230 10.87 10.51 -10.98
CA ASP A 230 10.35 11.29 -9.86
C ASP A 230 8.90 11.74 -10.09
N ALA A 231 8.57 12.16 -11.31
CA ALA A 231 7.19 12.52 -11.67
C ALA A 231 6.24 11.31 -11.60
N VAL A 232 6.66 10.16 -12.12
CA VAL A 232 5.91 8.90 -12.02
C VAL A 232 5.76 8.48 -10.57
N GLN A 233 6.86 8.45 -9.82
CA GLN A 233 6.86 8.07 -8.40
C GLN A 233 5.93 8.97 -7.59
N TYR A 234 6.01 10.30 -7.79
CA TYR A 234 5.13 11.24 -7.10
C TYR A 234 3.64 10.96 -7.38
N LEU A 235 3.28 10.74 -8.65
CA LEU A 235 1.89 10.48 -9.03
C LEU A 235 1.38 9.15 -8.45
N VAL A 236 2.18 8.09 -8.54
CA VAL A 236 1.78 6.75 -8.06
C VAL A 236 1.80 6.69 -6.53
N GLU A 237 2.88 7.11 -5.89
CA GLU A 237 3.07 6.92 -4.45
C GLU A 237 2.40 8.00 -3.62
N THR A 238 2.42 9.26 -4.07
CA THR A 238 1.85 10.39 -3.31
C THR A 238 0.40 10.65 -3.71
N LYS A 239 0.11 10.75 -5.02
CA LYS A 239 -1.25 11.04 -5.52
C LYS A 239 -2.12 9.80 -5.69
N LYS A 240 -1.56 8.59 -5.48
CA LYS A 240 -2.26 7.31 -5.57
C LYS A 240 -2.88 7.06 -6.95
N VAL A 241 -2.25 7.60 -8.00
CA VAL A 241 -2.61 7.31 -9.40
C VAL A 241 -2.40 5.83 -9.67
N ASN A 242 -3.43 5.17 -10.19
CA ASN A 242 -3.41 3.75 -10.56
C ASN A 242 -3.74 3.50 -12.06
N ARG A 243 -3.97 4.58 -12.81
CA ARG A 243 -4.02 4.60 -14.27
C ARG A 243 -3.16 5.76 -14.76
N LEU A 244 -2.01 5.47 -15.37
CA LEU A 244 -1.02 6.48 -15.73
C LEU A 244 -0.85 6.54 -17.24
N THR A 245 -1.01 7.74 -17.80
CA THR A 245 -0.65 8.03 -19.19
C THR A 245 0.76 8.60 -19.25
N LEU A 246 1.61 8.04 -20.11
CA LEU A 246 2.93 8.60 -20.41
C LEU A 246 2.94 9.10 -21.85
N TYR A 247 3.16 10.39 -22.05
CA TYR A 247 3.35 10.99 -23.37
C TYR A 247 4.77 11.52 -23.50
N PHE A 248 5.41 11.22 -24.63
CA PHE A 248 6.76 11.68 -24.96
C PHE A 248 6.77 12.39 -26.31
N ILE A 249 7.33 13.61 -26.35
CA ILE A 249 7.79 14.29 -27.58
C ILE A 249 9.31 14.43 -27.51
N ALA A 250 10.01 13.77 -28.43
CA ALA A 250 11.47 13.75 -28.44
C ALA A 250 12.07 13.44 -29.81
N HIS A 251 13.29 13.92 -30.06
CA HIS A 251 14.15 13.30 -31.09
C HIS A 251 14.48 11.88 -30.68
N GLY A 252 14.43 10.93 -31.61
CA GLY A 252 14.68 9.53 -31.31
C GLY A 252 15.24 8.72 -32.46
N GLY A 253 15.63 7.51 -32.11
CA GLY A 253 16.12 6.48 -33.00
C GLY A 253 15.53 5.14 -32.59
N TYR A 254 16.09 4.06 -33.12
CA TYR A 254 15.70 2.72 -32.72
C TYR A 254 15.89 2.52 -31.21
N ASP A 255 14.77 2.21 -30.55
CA ASP A 255 14.63 1.86 -29.13
C ASP A 255 15.19 2.92 -28.17
N SER A 256 15.28 4.17 -28.64
CA SER A 256 15.86 5.26 -27.87
C SER A 256 15.34 6.63 -28.26
N MET A 257 15.33 7.54 -27.30
CA MET A 257 14.97 8.95 -27.49
C MET A 257 15.84 9.86 -26.63
N ASN A 258 15.87 11.15 -26.97
CA ASN A 258 16.51 12.18 -26.18
C ASN A 258 15.60 12.61 -25.03
N ILE A 259 16.12 12.64 -23.80
CA ILE A 259 15.47 13.23 -22.63
C ILE A 259 16.53 14.12 -21.95
N GLY A 260 16.41 15.44 -22.14
CA GLY A 260 17.25 16.45 -21.49
C GLY A 260 18.69 16.45 -21.95
N GLY A 261 18.94 16.07 -23.22
CA GLY A 261 20.28 15.94 -23.76
C GLY A 261 20.92 14.56 -23.56
N TYR A 262 20.25 13.65 -22.85
CA TYR A 262 20.71 12.29 -22.60
C TYR A 262 19.87 11.26 -23.37
N SER A 263 20.43 10.08 -23.62
CA SER A 263 19.70 8.98 -24.25
C SER A 263 18.88 8.22 -23.21
N TYR A 264 17.60 8.01 -23.50
CA TYR A 264 16.67 7.18 -22.74
C TYR A 264 16.13 6.08 -23.64
N ASN A 265 16.16 4.82 -23.18
CA ASN A 265 15.89 3.66 -24.03
C ASN A 265 14.66 2.85 -23.60
N ALA A 266 14.18 1.99 -24.50
CA ALA A 266 13.01 1.14 -24.27
C ALA A 266 13.13 0.26 -23.03
N SER A 267 14.33 -0.27 -22.73
CA SER A 267 14.56 -1.10 -21.54
C SER A 267 14.43 -0.31 -20.23
N SER A 268 14.88 0.96 -20.22
CA SER A 268 14.69 1.86 -19.08
C SER A 268 13.20 2.15 -18.84
N LEU A 269 12.44 2.45 -19.89
CA LEU A 269 11.00 2.67 -19.77
C LEU A 269 10.25 1.41 -19.32
N LYS A 270 10.61 0.26 -19.88
CA LYS A 270 10.06 -1.04 -19.47
C LYS A 270 10.31 -1.31 -17.99
N SER A 271 11.54 -1.08 -17.52
CA SER A 271 11.89 -1.27 -16.10
C SER A 271 11.09 -0.34 -15.19
N LEU A 272 10.83 0.89 -15.62
CA LEU A 272 9.97 1.84 -14.89
C LEU A 272 8.50 1.38 -14.84
N ILE A 273 7.97 0.78 -15.91
CA ILE A 273 6.61 0.25 -15.92
C ILE A 273 6.50 -0.98 -15.01
N GLU A 274 7.51 -1.86 -15.04
CA GLU A 274 7.57 -3.09 -14.25
C GLU A 274 7.74 -2.82 -12.75
N SER A 275 8.30 -1.68 -12.35
CA SER A 275 8.40 -1.29 -10.94
C SER A 275 7.05 -0.92 -10.30
N TYR A 276 6.01 -0.67 -11.11
CA TYR A 276 4.65 -0.34 -10.65
C TYR A 276 3.59 -1.33 -11.17
N PRO A 277 3.65 -2.62 -10.80
CA PRO A 277 2.76 -3.66 -11.36
C PRO A 277 1.27 -3.45 -11.05
N GLY A 278 0.94 -2.64 -10.03
CA GLY A 278 -0.43 -2.27 -9.66
C GLY A 278 -1.03 -1.10 -10.45
N VAL A 279 -0.25 -0.46 -11.33
CA VAL A 279 -0.67 0.70 -12.14
C VAL A 279 -0.90 0.27 -13.57
N LYS A 280 -2.03 0.67 -14.17
CA LYS A 280 -2.28 0.47 -15.61
C LYS A 280 -1.66 1.61 -16.41
N PHE A 281 -0.87 1.28 -17.43
CA PHE A 281 -0.17 2.25 -18.28
C PHE A 281 -0.81 2.39 -19.65
N SER A 282 -0.96 3.64 -20.10
CA SER A 282 -1.21 4.01 -21.50
C SER A 282 -0.02 4.84 -21.98
N ILE A 283 0.58 4.49 -23.12
CA ILE A 283 1.84 5.09 -23.56
C ILE A 283 1.67 5.69 -24.95
N ILE A 284 2.18 6.90 -25.17
CA ILE A 284 2.19 7.58 -26.47
C ILE A 284 3.60 8.11 -26.73
N ILE A 285 4.22 7.69 -27.83
CA ILE A 285 5.59 8.08 -28.21
C ILE A 285 5.56 8.81 -29.56
N GLU A 286 5.76 10.14 -29.49
CA GLU A 286 5.99 11.03 -30.62
C GLU A 286 7.50 11.18 -30.84
N SER A 287 8.03 10.32 -31.72
CA SER A 287 9.46 10.27 -32.05
C SER A 287 9.73 9.55 -33.37
N CYS A 288 10.86 9.86 -34.00
CA CYS A 288 11.36 9.08 -35.13
C CYS A 288 11.62 7.63 -34.70
N HIS A 289 11.29 6.67 -35.57
CA HIS A 289 11.45 5.23 -35.31
C HIS A 289 10.68 4.71 -34.08
N ALA A 290 9.69 5.46 -33.58
CA ALA A 290 8.93 5.11 -32.37
C ALA A 290 8.31 3.71 -32.45
N GLY A 291 7.92 3.24 -33.64
CA GLY A 291 7.41 1.87 -33.81
C GLY A 291 8.36 0.77 -33.33
N SER A 292 9.67 1.02 -33.24
CA SER A 292 10.61 0.04 -32.71
C SER A 292 10.34 -0.27 -31.23
N TRP A 293 9.85 0.70 -30.46
CA TRP A 293 9.53 0.54 -29.03
C TRP A 293 8.49 -0.54 -28.77
N ILE A 294 7.62 -0.82 -29.76
CA ILE A 294 6.57 -1.85 -29.68
C ILE A 294 6.79 -3.06 -30.62
N GLN A 295 7.87 -3.08 -31.41
CA GLN A 295 8.16 -4.09 -32.44
C GLN A 295 9.49 -4.85 -32.21
N ALA A 296 10.33 -4.38 -31.29
CA ALA A 296 11.68 -4.89 -31.00
C ALA A 296 11.72 -5.97 -29.88
N PRO A 297 12.84 -6.67 -29.66
CA PRO A 297 12.97 -7.65 -28.56
C PRO A 297 12.87 -7.04 -27.15
N ASN A 298 13.08 -5.74 -26.98
CA ASN A 298 12.86 -5.02 -25.72
C ASN A 298 11.58 -4.19 -25.83
N ASN A 299 10.45 -4.90 -25.83
CA ASN A 299 9.15 -4.31 -26.10
C ASN A 299 8.57 -3.69 -24.82
N ILE A 300 8.24 -2.39 -24.87
CA ILE A 300 7.59 -1.71 -23.73
C ILE A 300 6.20 -2.27 -23.44
N THR A 301 5.64 -3.10 -24.32
CA THR A 301 4.33 -3.74 -24.15
C THR A 301 4.42 -5.15 -23.57
N ASP A 302 5.62 -5.67 -23.29
CA ASP A 302 5.79 -6.95 -22.57
C ASP A 302 5.16 -6.94 -21.16
N PRO A 303 5.25 -5.84 -20.37
CA PRO A 303 4.61 -5.79 -19.07
C PRO A 303 3.08 -5.86 -19.19
N SER A 304 2.46 -6.82 -18.48
CA SER A 304 1.00 -7.06 -18.49
C SER A 304 0.14 -5.89 -17.99
N ASN A 305 0.77 -4.88 -17.40
CA ASN A 305 0.14 -3.67 -16.92
C ASN A 305 0.13 -2.53 -17.96
N VAL A 306 0.66 -2.74 -19.17
CA VAL A 306 0.44 -1.86 -20.33
C VAL A 306 -0.84 -2.24 -21.06
N VAL A 307 -1.78 -1.30 -21.14
CA VAL A 307 -3.10 -1.52 -21.79
C VAL A 307 -3.05 -1.15 -23.27
N ILE A 308 -2.44 0.00 -23.56
CA ILE A 308 -2.34 0.57 -24.90
C ILE A 308 -0.99 1.27 -25.04
N ALA A 309 -0.36 1.12 -26.20
CA ALA A 309 0.81 1.89 -26.58
C ALA A 309 0.65 2.38 -28.02
N ILE A 310 0.79 3.69 -28.24
CA ILE A 310 0.72 4.33 -29.55
C ILE A 310 2.09 4.86 -29.90
N THR A 311 2.55 4.56 -31.10
CA THR A 311 3.78 5.12 -31.66
C THR A 311 3.40 5.91 -32.90
N THR A 312 3.83 7.16 -33.00
CA THR A 312 3.41 8.04 -34.10
C THR A 312 4.03 7.67 -35.44
N THR A 313 5.00 6.75 -35.42
CA THR A 313 5.72 6.25 -36.59
C THR A 313 5.85 4.73 -36.54
N SER A 314 6.21 4.12 -37.67
CA SER A 314 6.73 2.75 -37.69
C SER A 314 8.20 2.76 -37.32
N ALA A 315 8.80 1.59 -37.09
CA ALA A 315 10.24 1.50 -36.82
C ALA A 315 11.10 2.06 -37.98
N ALA A 316 10.58 2.10 -39.20
CA ALA A 316 11.34 2.50 -40.40
C ALA A 316 11.20 3.97 -40.79
N LEU A 317 10.27 4.71 -40.16
CA LEU A 317 9.87 6.06 -40.60
C LEU A 317 10.11 7.12 -39.53
N SER A 318 10.09 8.38 -39.96
CA SER A 318 10.34 9.55 -39.13
C SER A 318 9.05 10.17 -38.62
N ALA A 319 9.16 10.94 -37.54
CA ALA A 319 8.13 11.85 -37.07
C ALA A 319 8.36 13.24 -37.70
N TYR A 320 7.28 14.00 -37.86
CA TYR A 320 7.30 15.26 -38.59
C TYR A 320 6.63 16.37 -37.80
N ALA A 321 7.15 17.57 -37.97
CA ALA A 321 6.38 18.77 -37.70
C ALA A 321 5.20 18.87 -38.70
N ASP A 322 4.27 19.72 -38.35
CA ASP A 322 3.07 20.08 -39.12
C ASP A 322 3.33 20.33 -40.61
N GLN A 323 2.55 19.70 -41.50
CA GLN A 323 2.60 19.86 -42.95
C GLN A 323 1.22 19.95 -43.59
N ASP A 324 0.96 21.07 -44.27
CA ASP A 324 -0.35 21.27 -44.92
C ASP A 324 -0.41 20.89 -46.41
N THR A 325 0.75 20.79 -47.07
CA THR A 325 0.81 20.66 -48.52
C THR A 325 2.00 19.82 -49.00
N ALA A 326 1.79 19.05 -50.07
CA ALA A 326 2.81 18.25 -50.74
C ALA A 326 2.45 18.06 -52.21
N TYR A 327 3.47 18.02 -53.07
CA TYR A 327 3.27 17.87 -54.51
C TYR A 327 2.58 16.53 -54.84
N GLY A 328 1.47 16.59 -55.58
CA GLY A 328 0.72 15.40 -55.99
C GLY A 328 -0.32 14.92 -54.98
N TYR A 329 -0.51 15.62 -53.86
CA TYR A 329 -1.50 15.30 -52.83
C TYR A 329 -2.50 16.44 -52.64
N SER A 330 -3.71 16.11 -52.17
CA SER A 330 -4.67 17.13 -51.73
C SER A 330 -4.15 17.80 -50.45
N PRO A 331 -4.41 19.10 -50.23
CA PRO A 331 -4.03 19.79 -49.00
C PRO A 331 -4.54 19.11 -47.74
N ASP A 332 -3.98 19.51 -46.61
CA ASP A 332 -4.40 18.99 -45.33
C ASP A 332 -5.86 19.29 -44.98
N TYR A 333 -6.53 18.29 -44.39
CA TYR A 333 -7.96 18.35 -44.08
C TYR A 333 -8.24 19.28 -42.89
N ASN A 334 -7.28 19.40 -41.99
CA ASN A 334 -7.36 20.19 -40.77
C ASN A 334 -6.24 21.23 -40.65
N GLY A 335 -5.44 21.48 -41.70
CA GLY A 335 -4.39 22.49 -41.79
C GLY A 335 -4.65 23.88 -41.17
N PRO A 336 -5.89 24.39 -41.11
CA PRO A 336 -6.18 25.62 -40.36
C PRO A 336 -6.16 25.48 -38.82
N THR A 337 -6.16 24.27 -38.27
CA THR A 337 -6.42 23.96 -36.85
C THR A 337 -5.41 23.01 -36.21
N ASP A 338 -4.79 22.10 -36.97
CA ASP A 338 -3.58 21.41 -36.52
C ASP A 338 -2.36 22.33 -36.62
N VAL A 339 -1.41 22.12 -35.70
CA VAL A 339 -0.28 23.01 -35.51
C VAL A 339 0.88 22.27 -34.84
N TYR A 340 2.10 22.75 -35.13
CA TYR A 340 3.37 22.36 -34.51
C TYR A 340 3.85 20.94 -34.84
N VAL A 341 3.08 19.90 -34.49
CA VAL A 341 3.45 18.50 -34.68
C VAL A 341 2.25 17.71 -35.18
N GLU A 342 2.20 17.59 -36.50
CA GLU A 342 1.30 16.79 -37.33
C GLU A 342 0.42 15.78 -36.57
N TRP A 343 0.99 14.64 -36.18
CA TRP A 343 0.19 13.53 -35.63
C TRP A 343 -0.43 13.89 -34.28
N THR A 344 0.32 14.59 -33.44
CA THR A 344 -0.14 14.90 -32.08
C THR A 344 -1.25 15.95 -32.12
N SER A 345 -1.19 16.94 -33.01
CA SER A 345 -2.28 17.90 -33.18
C SER A 345 -3.56 17.24 -33.67
N ASP A 346 -3.50 16.35 -34.66
CA ASP A 346 -4.67 15.57 -35.10
C ASP A 346 -5.29 14.78 -33.94
N PHE A 347 -4.43 14.11 -33.17
CA PHE A 347 -4.85 13.30 -32.04
C PHE A 347 -5.56 14.15 -30.97
N LEU A 348 -5.06 15.36 -30.70
CA LEU A 348 -5.67 16.29 -29.74
C LEU A 348 -7.03 16.81 -30.23
N GLU A 349 -7.21 17.04 -31.53
CA GLU A 349 -8.54 17.36 -32.07
C GLU A 349 -9.53 16.22 -31.82
N GLN A 350 -9.11 14.96 -32.02
CA GLN A 350 -9.98 13.82 -31.75
C GLN A 350 -10.20 13.61 -30.26
N MET A 351 -9.24 13.93 -29.39
CA MET A 351 -9.46 13.95 -27.94
C MET A 351 -10.57 14.96 -27.58
N ALA A 352 -10.54 16.16 -28.14
CA ALA A 352 -11.58 17.17 -27.92
C ALA A 352 -12.95 16.69 -28.45
N TYR A 353 -12.98 16.02 -29.61
CA TYR A 353 -14.18 15.42 -30.18
C TYR A 353 -14.80 14.37 -29.24
N TYR A 354 -14.03 13.36 -28.83
CA TYR A 354 -14.53 12.23 -28.05
C TYR A 354 -14.76 12.54 -26.56
N THR A 355 -14.13 13.57 -26.01
CA THR A 355 -14.42 14.07 -24.66
C THR A 355 -15.65 14.98 -24.60
N SER A 356 -16.20 15.37 -25.75
CA SER A 356 -17.45 16.13 -25.79
C SER A 356 -18.64 15.29 -25.29
N ALA A 357 -19.65 15.98 -24.74
CA ALA A 357 -20.86 15.31 -24.22
C ALA A 357 -21.60 14.46 -25.27
N ALA A 358 -21.48 14.81 -26.56
CA ALA A 358 -22.12 14.10 -27.65
C ALA A 358 -21.45 12.74 -27.95
N HIS A 359 -20.13 12.62 -27.69
CA HIS A 359 -19.31 11.49 -28.13
C HIS A 359 -18.70 10.67 -26.98
N TRP A 360 -18.75 11.15 -25.74
CA TRP A 360 -18.26 10.40 -24.57
C TRP A 360 -18.93 9.04 -24.37
N GLY A 361 -20.18 8.89 -24.84
CA GLY A 361 -20.89 7.61 -24.87
C GLY A 361 -20.15 6.54 -25.67
N GLU A 362 -19.44 6.91 -26.74
CA GLU A 362 -18.65 5.99 -27.56
C GLU A 362 -17.44 5.47 -26.79
N VAL A 363 -16.74 6.37 -26.09
CA VAL A 363 -15.59 6.02 -25.23
C VAL A 363 -15.99 5.04 -24.14
N THR A 364 -17.07 5.35 -23.40
CA THR A 364 -17.54 4.50 -22.31
C THR A 364 -18.10 3.16 -22.80
N THR A 365 -18.66 3.11 -24.00
CA THR A 365 -19.10 1.86 -24.64
C THR A 365 -17.91 0.97 -24.96
N LEU A 366 -16.87 1.49 -25.62
CA LEU A 366 -15.66 0.72 -25.91
C LEU A 366 -14.94 0.27 -24.63
N ALA A 367 -14.78 1.17 -23.66
CA ALA A 367 -14.16 0.86 -22.37
C ALA A 367 -14.86 -0.29 -21.65
N SER A 368 -16.19 -0.29 -21.68
CA SER A 368 -17.00 -1.35 -21.05
C SER A 368 -16.93 -2.66 -21.82
N ALA A 369 -16.99 -2.61 -23.16
CA ALA A 369 -16.95 -3.80 -24.01
C ALA A 369 -15.62 -4.55 -23.87
N GLU A 370 -14.51 -3.81 -23.85
CA GLU A 370 -13.15 -4.38 -23.80
C GLU A 370 -12.60 -4.51 -22.38
N SER A 371 -13.37 -4.08 -21.36
CA SER A 371 -12.95 -4.09 -19.95
C SER A 371 -11.63 -3.32 -19.70
N ILE A 372 -11.46 -2.18 -20.37
CA ILE A 372 -10.27 -1.32 -20.29
C ILE A 372 -10.58 0.03 -19.63
N PRO A 373 -9.55 0.79 -19.19
CA PRO A 373 -9.74 2.17 -18.77
C PRO A 373 -10.36 3.05 -19.86
N SER A 374 -11.23 4.00 -19.46
CA SER A 374 -11.85 4.95 -20.39
C SER A 374 -10.82 5.81 -21.11
N GLU A 375 -9.70 6.10 -20.46
CA GLU A 375 -8.57 6.81 -21.06
C GLU A 375 -7.96 6.01 -22.21
N SER A 376 -7.76 4.69 -22.02
CA SER A 376 -7.23 3.82 -23.07
C SER A 376 -8.21 3.66 -24.23
N ALA A 377 -9.51 3.59 -23.95
CA ALA A 377 -10.55 3.58 -24.97
C ALA A 377 -10.62 4.90 -25.76
N LEU A 378 -10.48 6.05 -25.07
CA LEU A 378 -10.38 7.36 -25.70
C LEU A 378 -9.21 7.40 -26.67
N TYR A 379 -8.02 6.98 -26.23
CA TYR A 379 -6.83 7.01 -27.09
C TYR A 379 -6.94 6.06 -28.28
N ASP A 380 -7.58 4.90 -28.11
CA ASP A 380 -7.85 4.00 -29.24
C ASP A 380 -8.79 4.65 -30.25
N LEU A 381 -9.92 5.21 -29.82
CA LEU A 381 -10.86 5.88 -30.71
C LEU A 381 -10.24 7.08 -31.43
N CYS A 382 -9.42 7.87 -30.73
CA CYS A 382 -8.64 8.94 -31.33
C CYS A 382 -7.70 8.40 -32.41
N PHE A 383 -6.91 7.37 -32.09
CA PHE A 383 -6.00 6.73 -33.03
C PHE A 383 -6.74 6.19 -34.26
N GLN A 384 -7.83 5.44 -34.07
CA GLN A 384 -8.59 4.85 -35.18
C GLN A 384 -9.19 5.90 -36.09
N ARG A 385 -9.61 7.04 -35.52
CA ARG A 385 -10.24 8.12 -36.28
C ARG A 385 -9.24 8.90 -37.11
N ILE A 386 -8.03 9.15 -36.59
CA ILE A 386 -6.98 9.79 -37.37
C ILE A 386 -6.36 8.83 -38.39
N LYS A 387 -6.31 7.54 -38.05
CA LYS A 387 -5.70 6.50 -38.89
C LYS A 387 -6.50 6.29 -40.17
N GLY A 388 -5.83 6.45 -41.32
CA GLY A 388 -6.41 6.14 -42.63
C GLY A 388 -6.60 4.63 -42.88
N SER A 389 -7.44 4.29 -43.87
CA SER A 389 -7.47 2.93 -44.43
C SER A 389 -6.13 2.57 -45.08
N SER A 390 -5.86 1.31 -45.41
CA SER A 390 -4.69 0.96 -46.24
C SER A 390 -5.13 0.83 -47.72
N PRO A 391 -4.57 1.61 -48.67
CA PRO A 391 -3.53 2.64 -48.51
C PRO A 391 -4.06 3.94 -47.86
N PRO A 392 -3.20 4.75 -47.21
CA PRO A 392 -3.56 5.82 -46.25
C PRO A 392 -4.27 7.06 -46.83
N GLY A 393 -4.87 6.98 -48.02
CA GLY A 393 -5.46 8.14 -48.71
C GLY A 393 -6.61 8.86 -47.97
N THR A 394 -7.09 8.31 -46.84
CA THR A 394 -8.14 8.90 -46.00
C THR A 394 -7.67 9.25 -44.59
N SER A 395 -6.36 9.13 -44.29
CA SER A 395 -5.81 9.49 -42.98
C SER A 395 -6.04 10.96 -42.69
N TYR A 396 -6.33 11.36 -41.45
CA TYR A 396 -6.29 12.78 -41.07
C TYR A 396 -4.85 13.28 -41.02
N THR A 397 -3.92 12.44 -40.56
CA THR A 397 -2.48 12.74 -40.61
C THR A 397 -2.00 12.79 -42.05
N PHE A 398 -1.68 13.98 -42.54
CA PHE A 398 -1.19 14.26 -43.89
C PHE A 398 0.14 13.57 -44.18
N THR A 399 1.07 13.54 -43.24
CA THR A 399 2.35 12.84 -43.39
C THR A 399 2.16 11.32 -43.55
N GLU A 400 1.07 10.77 -43.01
CA GLU A 400 0.66 9.39 -43.30
C GLU A 400 0.07 9.28 -44.71
N ARG A 401 -0.81 10.21 -45.11
CA ARG A 401 -1.38 10.23 -46.48
C ARG A 401 -0.30 10.28 -47.56
N THR A 402 0.79 11.03 -47.31
CA THR A 402 1.94 11.16 -48.21
C THR A 402 2.92 9.99 -48.12
N GLY A 403 2.71 9.06 -47.19
CA GLY A 403 3.49 7.82 -47.03
C GLY A 403 4.83 7.98 -46.33
N ILE A 404 5.09 9.12 -45.68
CA ILE A 404 6.36 9.38 -44.99
C ILE A 404 6.30 9.11 -43.49
N GLN A 405 5.10 8.99 -42.91
CA GLN A 405 4.84 8.59 -41.53
C GLN A 405 3.86 7.40 -41.50
N ALA A 406 3.93 6.55 -40.48
CA ALA A 406 3.02 5.41 -40.35
C ALA A 406 2.76 5.05 -38.88
N PRO A 407 1.81 5.73 -38.22
CA PRO A 407 1.47 5.49 -36.82
C PRO A 407 1.07 4.03 -36.57
N GLN A 408 1.47 3.49 -35.42
CA GLN A 408 1.17 2.12 -34.96
C GLN A 408 0.53 2.14 -33.58
N ILE A 409 -0.13 1.04 -33.24
CA ILE A 409 -0.81 0.86 -31.96
C ILE A 409 -0.69 -0.59 -31.49
N TYR A 410 -0.43 -0.75 -30.21
CA TYR A 410 -0.57 -2.00 -29.47
C TYR A 410 -1.81 -1.92 -28.57
N ARG A 411 -2.55 -3.04 -28.48
CA ARG A 411 -3.70 -3.22 -27.59
C ARG A 411 -3.52 -4.53 -26.83
N SER A 412 -3.80 -4.52 -25.53
CA SER A 412 -3.75 -5.72 -24.70
C SER A 412 -5.07 -6.52 -24.66
N TYR A 413 -6.08 -6.10 -25.42
CA TYR A 413 -7.47 -6.57 -25.36
C TYR A 413 -7.93 -7.07 -26.73
#